data_AF-A0A165I2Q2-F1
#
_entry.id   AF-A0A165I2Q2-F1
#
_cell.length_a   1.000
_cell.length_b   1.000
_cell.length_c   1.000
_cell.angle_alpha   90.00
_cell.angle_beta   90.00
_cell.angle_gamma   90.00
#
_symmetry.space_group_name_H-M   'P 1'
#
loop_
_entity.id
_entity.type
_entity.pdbx_description
1 polymer ?
#
loop_
_entity_poly.entity_id
_entity_poly.type
_entity_poly.pdbx_seq_one_letter_code
_entity_poly.pdbx_strand_id
1 'polypeptide(L)'
;YPNLNDQNYAEWSMRTEAVLVRRGLWGVVHIWLSLRRVHQARGFATTLALKRTFLTSKKAPGQSMQSWIRQVSAHVFRMEQAGITVGELDRILAITIGLPPSYTPVIIHFDSLPASELTLNGVITRLLNEETRQQADTTPA
;
A
#
# COMPACT_ATOMS: atom_id res chain seq x y z
N TYR A 1 -15.93 29.14 -25.24
CA TYR A 1 -17.06 28.53 -24.51
C TYR A 1 -16.96 28.97 -23.06
N PRO A 2 -18.05 29.43 -22.42
CA PRO A 2 -18.06 29.66 -20.97
C PRO A 2 -17.70 28.37 -20.23
N ASN A 3 -17.25 28.48 -18.98
CA ASN A 3 -16.99 27.32 -18.13
C ASN A 3 -18.25 26.45 -18.01
N LEU A 4 -18.06 25.13 -18.04
CA LEU A 4 -19.15 24.18 -17.87
C LEU A 4 -19.71 24.28 -16.44
N ASN A 5 -21.03 24.23 -16.33
CA ASN A 5 -21.79 24.21 -15.08
C ASN A 5 -23.04 23.32 -15.25
N ASP A 6 -23.77 23.09 -14.16
CA ASP A 6 -24.92 22.17 -14.16
C ASP A 6 -26.05 22.58 -15.12
N GLN A 7 -26.14 23.87 -15.47
CA GLN A 7 -27.17 24.40 -16.37
C GLN A 7 -26.80 24.24 -17.85
N ASN A 8 -25.51 24.23 -18.21
CA ASN A 8 -25.06 24.17 -19.61
C ASN A 8 -24.42 22.82 -20.00
N TYR A 9 -24.12 21.96 -19.02
CA TYR A 9 -23.44 20.69 -19.25
C TYR A 9 -24.25 19.72 -20.11
N ALA A 10 -25.56 19.61 -19.86
CA ALA A 10 -26.44 18.69 -20.58
C ALA A 10 -26.50 19.03 -22.09
N GLU A 11 -26.67 20.31 -22.41
CA GLU A 11 -26.70 20.78 -23.79
C GLU A 11 -25.34 20.60 -24.47
N TRP A 12 -24.25 20.94 -23.78
CA TRP A 12 -22.90 20.73 -24.29
C TRP A 12 -22.59 19.25 -24.56
N SER A 13 -22.99 18.36 -23.65
CA SER A 13 -22.79 16.91 -23.78
C SER A 13 -23.53 16.37 -25.00
N MET A 14 -24.80 16.75 -25.19
CA MET A 14 -25.60 16.33 -26.33
C MET A 14 -25.00 16.81 -27.66
N ARG A 15 -24.57 18.07 -27.74
CA ARG A 15 -23.94 18.63 -28.95
C ARG A 15 -22.61 17.95 -29.26
N THR A 16 -21.81 17.67 -28.23
CA THR A 16 -20.51 17.01 -28.36
C THR A 16 -20.68 15.56 -28.82
N GLU A 17 -21.62 14.82 -28.23
CA GLU A 17 -21.99 13.47 -28.67
C GLU A 17 -22.43 13.46 -30.14
N ALA A 18 -23.34 14.34 -30.55
CA ALA A 18 -23.80 14.43 -31.93
C ALA A 18 -22.66 14.71 -32.92
N VAL A 19 -21.71 15.59 -32.56
CA VAL A 19 -20.51 15.86 -33.37
C VAL A 19 -19.62 14.62 -33.47
N LEU A 20 -19.42 13.89 -32.37
CA LEU A 20 -18.60 12.68 -32.34
C LEU A 20 -19.24 11.53 -33.12
N VAL A 21 -20.56 11.37 -33.05
CA VAL A 21 -21.32 10.39 -33.85
C VAL A 21 -21.19 10.72 -35.33
N ARG A 22 -21.44 11.99 -35.72
CA ARG A 22 -21.32 12.43 -37.11
C ARG A 22 -19.92 12.23 -37.69
N ARG A 23 -18.89 12.38 -36.86
CA ARG A 23 -17.48 12.18 -37.25
C ARG A 23 -17.02 10.72 -37.15
N GLY A 24 -17.88 9.78 -36.75
CA GLY A 24 -17.51 8.37 -36.56
C GLY A 24 -16.56 8.11 -35.39
N LEU A 25 -16.36 9.09 -34.50
CA LEU A 25 -15.44 9.01 -33.36
C LEU A 25 -16.10 8.52 -32.07
N TRP A 26 -17.44 8.45 -32.04
CA TRP A 26 -18.18 8.03 -30.86
C TRP A 26 -17.84 6.60 -30.41
N GLY A 27 -17.62 5.69 -31.36
CA GLY A 27 -17.17 4.32 -31.07
C GLY A 27 -15.82 4.28 -30.34
N VAL A 28 -14.89 5.17 -30.69
CA VAL A 28 -13.58 5.28 -30.02
C VAL A 28 -13.74 5.74 -28.58
N VAL A 29 -14.65 6.68 -28.31
CA VAL A 29 -14.97 7.14 -26.94
C VAL A 29 -15.55 6.00 -26.11
N HIS A 30 -16.48 5.21 -26.66
CA HIS A 30 -17.03 4.04 -25.97
C HIS A 30 -15.98 2.96 -25.68
N ILE A 31 -15.09 2.68 -26.62
CA ILE A 31 -13.98 1.73 -26.44
C ILE A 31 -13.06 2.22 -25.32
N TRP A 32 -12.67 3.50 -25.34
CA TRP A 32 -11.80 4.06 -24.32
C TRP A 32 -12.46 4.08 -22.94
N LEU A 33 -13.74 4.44 -22.83
CA LEU A 33 -14.48 4.40 -21.56
C LEU A 33 -14.61 2.97 -21.03
N SER A 34 -14.86 2.00 -21.91
CA SER A 34 -14.93 0.58 -21.55
C SER A 34 -13.57 0.05 -21.09
N LEU A 35 -12.51 0.39 -21.82
CA LEU A 35 -11.12 0.05 -21.47
C LEU A 35 -10.75 0.67 -20.13
N ARG A 36 -11.03 1.96 -19.94
CA ARG A 36 -10.81 2.66 -18.68
C ARG A 36 -11.55 1.98 -17.54
N ARG A 37 -12.83 1.63 -17.71
CA ARG A 37 -13.63 0.94 -16.68
C ARG A 37 -13.00 -0.41 -16.31
N VAL A 38 -12.65 -1.24 -17.29
CA VAL A 38 -12.06 -2.57 -17.07
C VAL A 38 -10.66 -2.46 -16.44
N HIS A 39 -9.80 -1.60 -16.96
CA HIS A 39 -8.43 -1.42 -16.45
C HIS A 39 -8.39 -0.71 -15.09
N GLN A 40 -9.28 0.26 -14.83
CA GLN A 40 -9.39 0.87 -13.50
C GLN A 40 -9.94 -0.12 -12.47
N ALA A 41 -10.95 -0.92 -12.82
CA ALA A 41 -11.45 -1.98 -11.93
C ALA A 41 -10.37 -3.02 -11.64
N ARG A 42 -9.60 -3.43 -12.67
CA ARG A 42 -8.44 -4.31 -12.50
C ARG A 42 -7.34 -3.66 -11.65
N GLY A 43 -7.03 -2.40 -11.88
CA GLY A 43 -6.07 -1.62 -11.10
C GLY A 43 -6.49 -1.49 -9.63
N PHE A 44 -7.77 -1.28 -9.37
CA PHE A 44 -8.34 -1.27 -8.03
C PHE A 44 -8.23 -2.63 -7.34
N ALA A 45 -8.63 -3.71 -8.02
CA ALA A 45 -8.54 -5.07 -7.47
C ALA A 45 -7.08 -5.47 -7.18
N THR A 46 -6.15 -5.16 -8.08
CA THR A 46 -4.71 -5.37 -7.87
C THR A 46 -4.18 -4.55 -6.70
N THR A 47 -4.56 -3.27 -6.62
CA THR A 47 -4.18 -2.39 -5.49
C THR A 47 -4.68 -2.94 -4.17
N LEU A 48 -5.94 -3.38 -4.12
CA LEU A 48 -6.54 -3.96 -2.92
C LEU A 48 -5.86 -5.27 -2.52
N ALA A 49 -5.54 -6.14 -3.49
CA ALA A 49 -4.82 -7.38 -3.23
C ALA A 49 -3.43 -7.11 -2.64
N LEU A 50 -2.67 -6.18 -3.23
CA LEU A 50 -1.34 -5.78 -2.74
C LEU A 50 -1.41 -5.21 -1.32
N LYS A 51 -2.34 -4.28 -1.05
CA LYS A 51 -2.57 -3.73 0.29
C LYS A 51 -2.96 -4.79 1.30
N ARG A 52 -3.80 -5.75 0.92
CA ARG A 52 -4.19 -6.87 1.78
C ARG A 52 -2.96 -7.70 2.15
N THR A 53 -2.19 -8.15 1.17
CA THR A 53 -0.97 -8.93 1.42
C THR A 53 0.00 -8.16 2.32
N PHE A 54 0.21 -6.87 2.06
CA PHE A 54 1.09 -6.02 2.86
C PHE A 54 0.68 -5.98 4.35
N LEU A 55 -0.60 -5.77 4.65
CA LEU A 55 -1.10 -5.61 6.02
C LEU A 55 -1.34 -6.93 6.75
N THR A 56 -1.63 -8.03 6.05
CA THR A 56 -1.92 -9.33 6.66
C THR A 56 -0.73 -10.26 6.75
N SER A 57 0.44 -9.84 6.24
CA SER A 57 1.66 -10.63 6.35
C SER A 57 2.08 -10.77 7.80
N LYS A 58 2.61 -11.94 8.16
CA LYS A 58 3.10 -12.24 9.50
C LYS A 58 4.46 -12.91 9.43
N LYS A 59 5.32 -12.60 10.40
CA LYS A 59 6.60 -13.28 10.58
C LYS A 59 6.34 -14.74 10.92
N ALA A 60 6.88 -15.65 10.11
CA ALA A 60 6.70 -17.08 10.32
C ALA A 60 7.48 -17.58 11.55
N PRO A 61 7.04 -18.68 12.20
CA PRO A 61 7.81 -19.33 13.26
C PRO A 61 9.20 -19.72 12.74
N GLY A 62 10.26 -19.40 13.49
CA GLY A 62 11.64 -19.69 13.10
C GLY A 62 12.23 -18.83 11.97
N GLN A 63 11.43 -17.95 11.33
CA GLN A 63 11.97 -16.97 10.38
C GLN A 63 12.85 -15.95 11.12
N SER A 64 14.00 -15.56 10.56
CA SER A 64 14.79 -14.46 11.16
C SER A 64 14.12 -13.10 10.96
N MET A 65 14.39 -12.15 11.86
CA MET A 65 13.89 -10.79 11.78
C MET A 65 14.37 -10.09 10.51
N GLN A 66 15.62 -10.31 10.09
CA GLN A 66 16.13 -9.80 8.81
C GLN A 66 15.34 -10.33 7.60
N SER A 67 15.01 -11.63 7.61
CA SER A 67 14.21 -12.23 6.55
C SER A 67 12.79 -11.65 6.50
N TRP A 68 12.19 -11.42 7.68
CA TRP A 68 10.90 -10.76 7.80
C TRP A 68 10.91 -9.33 7.25
N ILE A 69 11.88 -8.51 7.66
CA ILE A 69 12.03 -7.12 7.18
C ILE A 69 12.22 -7.08 5.65
N ARG A 70 13.02 -8.01 5.09
CA ARG A 70 13.18 -8.14 3.64
C ARG A 70 11.86 -8.49 2.94
N GLN A 71 11.05 -9.37 3.52
CA GLN A 71 9.74 -9.73 2.96
C GLN A 71 8.79 -8.53 2.94
N VAL A 72 8.70 -7.77 4.03
CA VAL A 72 7.87 -6.56 4.08
C VAL A 72 8.37 -5.53 3.06
N SER A 73 9.69 -5.34 2.95
CA SER A 73 10.29 -4.44 1.95
C SER A 73 9.96 -4.87 0.52
N ALA A 74 9.92 -6.18 0.25
CA ALA A 74 9.50 -6.69 -1.06
C ALA A 74 8.03 -6.40 -1.38
N HIS A 75 7.14 -6.39 -0.38
CA HIS A 75 5.75 -5.95 -0.57
C HIS A 75 5.67 -4.46 -0.91
N VAL A 76 6.42 -3.62 -0.19
CA VAL A 76 6.50 -2.17 -0.47
C VAL A 76 6.96 -1.92 -1.89
N PHE A 77 8.03 -2.59 -2.33
CA PHE A 77 8.55 -2.46 -3.68
C PHE A 77 7.52 -2.85 -4.76
N ARG A 78 6.74 -3.92 -4.53
CA ARG A 78 5.65 -4.32 -5.43
C ARG A 78 4.51 -3.30 -5.46
N MET A 79 4.21 -2.68 -4.33
CA MET A 79 3.21 -1.63 -4.23
C MET A 79 3.65 -0.36 -4.98
N GLU A 80 4.90 0.04 -4.82
CA GLU A 80 5.48 1.19 -5.54
C GLU A 80 5.50 0.97 -7.06
N GLN A 81 5.82 -0.24 -7.53
CA GLN A 81 5.70 -0.60 -8.94
C GLN A 81 4.26 -0.52 -9.49
N ALA A 82 3.27 -0.69 -8.63
CA ALA A 82 1.85 -0.52 -8.97
C ALA A 82 1.38 0.94 -8.84
N GLY A 83 2.27 1.89 -8.57
CA GLY A 83 1.96 3.31 -8.38
C GLY A 83 1.35 3.64 -7.01
N ILE A 84 1.51 2.75 -6.02
CA ILE A 84 1.01 2.95 -4.65
C ILE A 84 2.14 3.52 -3.80
N THR A 85 1.97 4.74 -3.30
CA THR A 85 2.89 5.33 -2.34
C THR A 85 2.71 4.68 -0.96
N VAL A 86 3.81 4.27 -0.35
CA VAL A 86 3.84 3.68 1.01
C VAL A 86 4.69 4.56 1.91
N GLY A 87 4.05 5.21 2.89
CA GLY A 87 4.71 6.11 3.83
C GLY A 87 5.59 5.37 4.83
N GLU A 88 6.45 6.11 5.54
CA GLU A 88 7.34 5.51 6.54
C GLU A 88 6.55 4.86 7.68
N LEU A 89 5.50 5.52 8.18
CA LEU A 89 4.60 4.98 9.20
C LEU A 89 3.91 3.69 8.74
N ASP A 90 3.51 3.60 7.46
CA ASP A 90 2.91 2.37 6.92
C ASP A 90 3.90 1.21 6.94
N ARG A 91 5.19 1.48 6.67
CA ARG A 91 6.26 0.47 6.73
C ARG A 91 6.50 0.01 8.16
N ILE A 92 6.58 0.94 9.10
CA ILE A 92 6.74 0.64 10.53
C ILE A 92 5.57 -0.23 10.99
N LEU A 93 4.33 0.19 10.68
CA LEU A 93 3.12 -0.53 11.03
C LEU A 93 3.09 -1.95 10.45
N ALA A 94 3.44 -2.10 9.17
CA ALA A 94 3.48 -3.41 8.53
C ALA A 94 4.52 -4.35 9.16
N ILE A 95 5.67 -3.80 9.58
CA ILE A 95 6.69 -4.59 10.28
C ILE A 95 6.19 -5.02 11.65
N THR A 96 5.53 -4.14 12.42
CA THR A 96 5.14 -4.39 13.82
C THR A 96 3.86 -5.23 13.97
N ILE A 97 2.83 -5.03 13.12
CA ILE A 97 1.58 -5.81 13.16
C ILE A 97 1.84 -7.30 12.88
N GLY A 98 2.82 -7.60 12.02
CA GLY A 98 3.14 -8.97 11.64
C GLY A 98 3.96 -9.75 12.67
N LEU A 99 4.35 -9.16 13.80
CA LEU A 99 5.23 -9.79 14.78
C LEU A 99 4.49 -10.73 15.74
N PRO A 100 5.16 -11.80 16.23
CA PRO A 100 4.59 -12.67 17.25
C PRO A 100 4.52 -11.98 18.62
N PRO A 101 3.69 -12.48 19.55
CA PRO A 101 3.49 -11.87 20.88
C PRO A 101 4.77 -11.69 21.72
N SER A 102 5.86 -12.41 21.43
CA SER A 102 7.15 -12.23 22.12
C SER A 102 7.75 -10.84 21.93
N TYR A 103 7.35 -10.10 20.88
CA TYR A 103 7.80 -8.74 20.61
C TYR A 103 6.91 -7.65 21.24
N THR A 104 5.81 -8.02 21.91
CA THR A 104 4.87 -7.07 22.56
C THR A 104 5.57 -6.00 23.41
N PRO A 105 6.56 -6.32 24.27
CA PRO A 105 7.24 -5.30 25.08
C PRO A 105 7.95 -4.22 24.25
N VAL A 106 8.54 -4.60 23.11
CA VAL A 106 9.22 -3.66 22.20
C VAL A 106 8.22 -2.83 21.42
N ILE A 107 7.07 -3.40 21.05
CA ILE A 107 5.98 -2.67 20.38
C ILE A 107 5.43 -1.59 21.31
N ILE A 108 5.15 -1.92 22.58
CA ILE A 108 4.69 -0.95 23.59
C ILE A 108 5.70 0.19 23.74
N HIS A 109 7.01 -0.11 23.72
CA HIS A 109 8.03 0.92 23.76
C HIS A 109 7.95 1.87 22.56
N PHE A 110 7.75 1.36 21.35
CA PHE A 110 7.57 2.19 20.16
C PHE A 110 6.34 3.09 20.26
N ASP A 111 5.23 2.58 20.80
CA ASP A 111 3.99 3.36 21.00
C ASP A 111 4.17 4.52 21.99
N SER A 112 5.19 4.46 22.84
CA SER A 112 5.52 5.53 23.79
C SER A 112 6.47 6.60 23.23
N LEU A 113 7.06 6.39 22.05
CA LEU A 113 7.98 7.33 21.43
C LEU A 113 7.23 8.46 20.71
N PRO A 114 7.75 9.71 20.74
CA PRO A 114 7.19 10.78 19.93
C PRO A 114 7.39 10.50 18.44
N ALA A 115 6.46 10.96 17.60
CA ALA A 115 6.49 10.70 16.15
C ALA A 115 7.77 11.20 15.45
N SER A 116 8.43 12.22 16.01
CA SER A 116 9.72 12.74 15.52
C SER A 116 10.90 11.78 15.72
N GLU A 117 10.78 10.83 16.63
CA GLU A 117 11.85 9.88 17.00
C GLU A 117 11.60 8.47 16.41
N LEU A 118 10.37 8.17 16.01
CA LEU A 118 9.99 6.88 15.45
C LEU A 118 10.37 6.76 13.96
N THR A 119 11.66 6.53 13.71
CA THR A 119 12.18 6.28 12.36
C THR A 119 12.20 4.81 12.00
N LEU A 120 12.06 4.48 10.71
CA LEU A 120 12.09 3.09 10.24
C LEU A 120 13.40 2.39 10.59
N ASN A 121 14.53 3.09 10.45
CA ASN A 121 15.85 2.55 10.78
C ASN A 121 15.99 2.24 12.28
N GLY A 122 15.51 3.16 13.15
CA GLY A 122 15.53 2.94 14.59
C GLY A 122 14.71 1.71 15.01
N VAL A 123 13.53 1.55 14.41
CA VAL A 123 12.67 0.37 14.62
C VAL A 123 13.38 -0.91 14.17
N ILE A 124 13.98 -0.93 12.98
CA ILE A 124 14.72 -2.08 12.46
C ILE A 124 15.87 -2.47 13.40
N THR A 125 16.70 -1.51 13.80
CA THR A 125 17.83 -1.76 14.71
C THR A 125 17.34 -2.34 16.03
N ARG A 126 16.27 -1.78 16.61
CA ARG A 126 15.75 -2.27 17.89
C ARG A 126 15.17 -3.68 17.79
N LEU A 127 14.47 -3.99 16.70
CA LEU A 127 13.91 -5.33 16.46
C LEU A 127 15.00 -6.40 16.25
N LEU A 128 16.11 -6.05 15.61
CA LEU A 128 17.25 -6.96 15.45
C LEU A 128 17.93 -7.25 16.80
N ASN A 129 18.14 -6.23 17.62
CA ASN A 129 18.71 -6.39 18.96
C ASN A 129 17.80 -7.24 19.86
N GLU A 130 16.48 -7.08 19.74
CA GLU A 130 15.48 -7.87 20.44
C GLU A 130 15.55 -9.36 20.03
N GLU A 131 15.71 -9.67 18.74
CA GLU A 131 15.88 -11.06 18.28
C GLU A 131 17.13 -11.71 18.89
N THR A 132 18.26 -10.98 18.96
CA THR A 132 19.48 -11.47 19.60
C THR A 132 19.27 -11.76 21.08
N ARG A 133 18.54 -10.89 21.80
CA ARG A 133 18.18 -11.12 23.22
C ARG A 133 17.34 -12.39 23.38
N GLN A 134 16.30 -12.56 22.58
CA GLN A 134 15.43 -13.74 22.63
C GLN A 134 16.18 -15.05 22.36
N GLN A 135 17.15 -15.03 21.44
CA GLN A 135 18.00 -16.19 21.15
C GLN A 135 18.92 -16.56 22.32
N ALA A 136 19.48 -15.56 23.01
CA ALA A 136 20.29 -15.76 24.20
C ALA A 136 19.47 -16.39 25.35
N ASP A 137 18.24 -15.95 25.56
CA ASP A 137 17.35 -16.49 26.60
C ASP A 137 16.86 -17.93 26.28
N THR A 138 16.85 -18.33 25.01
CA THR A 138 16.36 -19.65 24.58
C THR A 138 17.45 -20.74 24.62
N THR A 139 18.73 -20.37 24.73
CA THR A 139 19.85 -21.33 24.73
C THR A 139 20.32 -21.53 26.18
N PRO A 140 19.94 -22.61 26.88
CA PRO A 140 20.48 -22.90 28.20
C PRO A 140 21.96 -23.29 28.09
N ALA A 141 22.76 -22.81 29.04
CA ALA A 141 24.17 -23.15 29.21
C ALA A 141 24.40 -24.65 29.46
#